data_AF-A0A7Y4U494-F1
#
_entry.id   AF-A0A7Y4U494-F1
#
_cell.length_a   1.000
_cell.length_b   1.000
_cell.length_c   1.000
_cell.angle_alpha   90.00
_cell.angle_beta   90.00
_cell.angle_gamma   90.00
#
_symmetry.space_group_name_H-M   'P 1'
#
loop_
_entity.id
_entity.type
_entity.pdbx_description
1 polymer ?
#
loop_
_entity_poly.entity_id
_entity_poly.type
_entity_poly.pdbx_seq_one_letter_code
_entity_poly.pdbx_strand_id
1 'polypeptide(L)'
;MRTTLFFCGLLLLAPSPSSAKLYQWTDTNGVIHVVDEAVEIPTAYRDQVKVHQATRSASSRASLPLSPSRTYPEHSEGKFAQKLALDLGLIKDSSEDGLGPLNGAGIQPAGGWEVSDPLTSEVVYDVLAAVRRAADAQRLTLSADGAEAVVKQVAAAILPPAPVVREQEPQEPQVIIYEAPQQIIEVERERYYDPVYVPVPVIQSGHRHRRHRHRNRDRHNDDGDVSTPRGPTGPHTTGWDKPTPRNRHSPSGPHTTNPSPPHRPTHMPFGASHMPFGTAGRATPRR
;
A
#
# COMPACT_ATOMS: atom_id res chain seq x y z
N MET A 1 14.08 -4.81 49.12
CA MET A 1 14.01 -6.13 48.43
C MET A 1 12.66 -6.43 47.77
N ARG A 2 11.69 -5.50 47.66
CA ARG A 2 10.41 -5.73 46.96
C ARG A 2 10.33 -5.16 45.54
N THR A 3 11.26 -4.28 45.17
CA THR A 3 11.30 -3.62 43.85
C THR A 3 11.95 -4.44 42.74
N THR A 4 12.73 -5.48 43.07
CA THR A 4 13.40 -6.34 42.09
C THR A 4 12.49 -7.40 41.44
N LEU A 5 11.35 -7.74 42.06
CA LEU A 5 10.41 -8.72 41.49
C LEU A 5 9.49 -8.13 40.40
N PHE A 6 9.30 -6.81 40.38
CA PHE A 6 8.42 -6.17 39.40
C PHE A 6 9.10 -6.01 38.01
N PHE A 7 10.41 -5.84 37.99
CA PHE A 7 11.17 -5.67 36.74
C PHE A 7 11.31 -6.98 35.93
N CYS A 8 11.23 -8.13 36.60
CA CYS A 8 11.33 -9.44 35.93
C CYS A 8 10.01 -9.84 35.22
N GLY A 9 8.85 -9.40 35.75
CA GLY A 9 7.54 -9.63 35.12
C GLY A 9 7.33 -8.83 33.84
N LEU A 10 7.95 -7.64 33.72
CA LEU A 10 7.77 -6.76 32.57
C LEU A 10 8.53 -7.24 31.31
N LEU A 11 9.60 -8.03 31.47
CA LEU A 11 10.40 -8.54 30.35
C LEU A 11 9.76 -9.74 29.63
N LEU A 12 8.72 -10.36 30.18
CA LEU A 12 8.00 -11.48 29.57
C LEU A 12 6.82 -11.05 28.68
N LEU A 13 6.53 -9.74 28.58
CA LEU A 13 5.48 -9.19 27.70
C LEU A 13 6.02 -8.70 26.36
N ALA A 14 7.22 -9.09 25.94
CA ALA A 14 7.67 -8.80 24.58
C ALA A 14 6.83 -9.65 23.60
N PRO A 15 5.94 -9.06 22.77
CA PRO A 15 5.20 -9.83 21.78
C PRO A 15 6.19 -10.53 20.86
N SER A 16 6.00 -11.83 20.65
CA SER A 16 6.83 -12.57 19.70
C SER A 16 6.70 -11.89 18.33
N PRO A 17 7.82 -11.62 17.64
CA PRO A 17 7.78 -11.03 16.32
C PRO A 17 7.01 -11.98 15.38
N SER A 18 5.74 -11.67 15.12
CA SER A 18 4.92 -12.39 14.16
C SER A 18 5.49 -12.12 12.78
N SER A 19 6.14 -13.12 12.20
CA SER A 19 6.54 -13.07 10.80
C SER A 19 5.31 -13.41 9.96
N ALA A 20 4.54 -12.39 9.59
CA ALA A 20 3.39 -12.56 8.71
C ALA A 20 3.87 -12.92 7.29
N LYS A 21 3.38 -14.04 6.76
CA LYS A 21 3.49 -14.40 5.34
C LYS A 21 2.15 -14.03 4.70
N LEU A 22 2.18 -13.22 3.66
CA LEU A 22 1.00 -12.93 2.85
C LEU A 22 1.05 -13.79 1.59
N TYR A 23 -0.06 -14.42 1.26
CA TYR A 23 -0.21 -15.28 0.09
C TYR A 23 -1.13 -14.58 -0.90
N GLN A 24 -0.62 -14.31 -2.09
CA GLN A 24 -1.35 -13.64 -3.16
C GLN A 24 -1.58 -14.61 -4.33
N TRP A 25 -2.81 -14.65 -4.85
CA TRP A 25 -3.12 -15.35 -6.11
C TRP A 25 -4.15 -14.57 -6.93
N THR A 26 -4.23 -14.89 -8.21
CA THR A 26 -5.22 -14.34 -9.13
C THR A 26 -6.17 -15.45 -9.53
N ASP A 27 -7.48 -15.22 -9.40
CA ASP A 27 -8.48 -16.21 -9.81
C ASP A 27 -8.73 -16.20 -11.33
N THR A 28 -9.58 -17.10 -11.81
CA THR A 28 -9.93 -17.19 -13.24
C THR A 28 -10.65 -15.95 -13.79
N ASN A 29 -11.17 -15.08 -12.92
CA ASN A 29 -11.82 -13.82 -13.29
C ASN A 29 -10.84 -12.64 -13.28
N GLY A 30 -9.56 -12.87 -12.97
CA GLY A 30 -8.54 -11.83 -12.87
C GLY A 30 -8.54 -11.08 -11.54
N VAL A 31 -9.31 -11.51 -10.54
CA VAL A 31 -9.36 -10.85 -9.23
C VAL A 31 -8.16 -11.30 -8.39
N ILE A 32 -7.45 -10.33 -7.81
CA ILE A 32 -6.32 -10.58 -6.91
C ILE A 32 -6.84 -10.78 -5.49
N HIS A 33 -6.52 -11.94 -4.91
CA HIS A 33 -6.82 -12.28 -3.52
C HIS A 33 -5.54 -12.30 -2.70
N VAL A 34 -5.60 -11.81 -1.45
CA VAL A 34 -4.46 -11.78 -0.51
C VAL A 34 -4.95 -12.28 0.85
N VAL A 35 -4.30 -13.32 1.39
CA VAL A 35 -4.61 -13.91 2.70
C VAL A 35 -3.36 -14.13 3.53
N ASP A 36 -3.49 -14.25 4.85
CA ASP A 36 -2.38 -14.50 5.79
C ASP A 36 -2.20 -16.00 6.13
N GLU A 37 -3.23 -16.82 5.94
CA GLU A 37 -3.17 -18.27 6.17
C GLU A 37 -3.17 -19.09 4.87
N ALA A 38 -2.17 -19.97 4.71
CA ALA A 38 -2.06 -20.85 3.55
C ALA A 38 -3.24 -21.86 3.42
N VAL A 39 -4.00 -22.08 4.49
CA VAL A 39 -5.16 -22.98 4.49
C VAL A 39 -6.35 -22.40 3.73
N GLU A 40 -6.47 -21.07 3.66
CA GLU A 40 -7.56 -20.37 2.98
C GLU A 40 -7.42 -20.40 1.45
N ILE A 41 -6.22 -20.68 0.95
CA ILE A 41 -5.95 -20.75 -0.49
C ILE A 41 -6.61 -22.00 -1.08
N PRO A 42 -7.55 -21.86 -2.04
CA PRO A 42 -8.15 -23.00 -2.70
C PRO A 42 -7.10 -23.88 -3.37
N THR A 43 -7.26 -25.20 -3.29
CA THR A 43 -6.29 -26.18 -3.80
C THR A 43 -5.92 -25.97 -5.27
N ALA A 44 -6.85 -25.49 -6.10
CA ALA A 44 -6.62 -25.20 -7.51
C ALA A 44 -5.60 -24.08 -7.79
N TYR A 45 -5.36 -23.18 -6.83
CA TYR A 45 -4.49 -22.00 -7.01
C TYR A 45 -3.15 -22.13 -6.27
N ARG A 46 -2.93 -23.17 -5.47
CA ARG A 46 -1.73 -23.30 -4.62
C ARG A 46 -0.42 -23.25 -5.39
N ASP A 47 -0.40 -23.74 -6.63
CA ASP A 47 0.79 -23.77 -7.47
C ASP A 47 1.10 -22.41 -8.13
N GLN A 48 0.16 -21.44 -8.06
CA GLN A 48 0.26 -20.11 -8.66
C GLN A 48 0.43 -18.98 -7.62
N VAL A 49 0.49 -19.34 -6.33
CA VAL A 49 0.58 -18.38 -5.24
C VAL A 49 1.95 -17.70 -5.21
N LYS A 50 1.93 -16.37 -5.16
CA LYS A 50 3.09 -15.57 -4.79
C LYS A 50 3.11 -15.39 -3.28
N VAL A 51 4.18 -15.83 -2.64
CA VAL A 51 4.38 -15.70 -1.19
C VAL A 51 5.19 -14.43 -0.92
N HIS A 52 4.56 -13.45 -0.29
CA HIS A 52 5.22 -12.25 0.22
C HIS A 52 5.56 -12.48 1.67
N GLN A 53 6.80 -12.86 1.92
CA GLN A 53 7.30 -12.89 3.29
C GLN A 53 7.71 -11.47 3.66
N ALA A 54 7.19 -10.96 4.77
CA ALA A 54 7.76 -9.79 5.42
C ALA A 54 9.11 -10.18 6.04
N THR A 55 10.07 -10.64 5.22
CA THR A 55 11.48 -10.47 5.55
C THR A 55 11.64 -8.98 5.68
N ARG A 56 11.69 -8.49 6.92
CA ARG A 56 12.21 -7.17 7.26
C ARG A 56 13.47 -7.06 6.44
N SER A 57 13.40 -6.35 5.33
CA SER A 57 14.47 -6.33 4.35
C SER A 57 15.61 -5.63 5.06
N ALA A 58 16.48 -6.43 5.67
CA ALA A 58 17.73 -5.99 6.26
C ALA A 58 18.73 -5.64 5.15
N SER A 59 18.24 -5.36 3.93
CA SER A 59 18.80 -4.32 3.08
C SER A 59 18.64 -2.96 3.77
N SER A 60 19.26 -2.83 4.96
CA SER A 60 20.09 -1.68 5.24
C SER A 60 21.22 -1.68 4.21
N ARG A 61 20.89 -1.48 2.93
CA ARG A 61 21.83 -0.87 2.02
C ARG A 61 22.06 0.48 2.66
N ALA A 62 23.19 0.60 3.34
CA ALA A 62 23.57 1.75 4.13
C ALA A 62 23.12 2.97 3.35
N SER A 63 22.20 3.74 3.94
CA SER A 63 21.87 5.09 3.53
C SER A 63 23.21 5.82 3.50
N LEU A 64 23.84 5.80 2.31
CA LEU A 64 25.02 6.59 2.04
C LEU A 64 24.64 7.99 2.51
N PRO A 65 25.49 8.65 3.31
CA PRO A 65 25.17 9.97 3.87
C PRO A 65 24.68 10.85 2.72
N LEU A 66 23.39 11.17 2.76
CA LEU A 66 22.67 11.81 1.67
C LEU A 66 23.27 13.20 1.50
N SER A 67 24.07 13.39 0.45
CA SER A 67 24.55 14.72 0.10
C SER A 67 23.34 15.62 -0.14
N PRO A 68 23.33 16.85 0.42
CA PRO A 68 22.19 17.79 0.41
C PRO A 68 21.89 18.40 -0.98
N SER A 69 22.25 17.71 -2.06
CA SER A 69 22.09 18.22 -3.43
C SER A 69 21.81 17.09 -4.42
N ARG A 70 21.10 16.05 -3.97
CA ARG A 70 20.81 14.90 -4.82
C ARG A 70 19.70 15.26 -5.79
N THR A 71 20.05 15.44 -7.06
CA THR A 71 19.08 15.58 -8.14
C THR A 71 18.59 14.20 -8.56
N TYR A 72 17.28 14.00 -8.55
CA TYR A 72 16.64 12.76 -8.99
C TYR A 72 16.17 12.88 -10.45
N PRO A 73 16.22 11.81 -11.25
CA PRO A 73 15.59 11.80 -12.57
C PRO A 73 14.09 12.12 -12.48
N GLU A 74 13.54 12.89 -13.44
CA GLU A 74 12.17 13.44 -13.35
C GLU A 74 11.05 12.39 -13.22
N HIS A 75 11.27 11.17 -13.73
CA HIS A 75 10.30 10.07 -13.68
C HIS A 75 10.70 8.95 -12.71
N SER A 76 11.63 9.20 -11.79
CA SER A 76 12.08 8.19 -10.83
C SER A 76 11.30 8.20 -9.52
N GLU A 77 11.39 7.09 -8.78
CA GLU A 77 10.85 7.00 -7.42
C GLU A 77 11.43 8.05 -6.48
N GLY A 78 12.71 8.42 -6.66
CA GLY A 78 13.37 9.46 -5.87
C GLY A 78 12.71 10.83 -6.02
N LYS A 79 12.40 11.22 -7.27
CA LYS A 79 11.71 12.47 -7.55
C LYS A 79 10.28 12.46 -6.99
N PHE A 80 9.60 11.32 -7.11
CA PHE A 80 8.28 11.10 -6.52
C PHE A 80 8.30 11.23 -4.99
N ALA A 81 9.24 10.56 -4.32
CA ALA A 81 9.40 10.65 -2.88
C ALA A 81 9.69 12.08 -2.41
N GLN A 82 10.58 12.79 -3.10
CA GLN A 82 10.89 14.19 -2.78
C GLN A 82 9.66 15.09 -2.90
N LYS A 83 8.94 15.01 -4.02
CA LYS A 83 7.72 15.80 -4.22
C LYS A 83 6.63 15.44 -3.22
N LEU A 84 6.45 14.15 -2.92
CA LEU A 84 5.50 13.68 -1.93
C LEU A 84 5.83 14.20 -0.53
N ALA A 85 7.08 14.14 -0.12
CA ALA A 85 7.51 14.67 1.17
C ALA A 85 7.23 16.17 1.31
N LEU A 86 7.45 16.93 0.23
CA LEU A 86 7.16 18.36 0.19
C LEU A 86 5.66 18.62 0.30
N ASP A 87 4.85 17.94 -0.50
CA ASP A 87 3.39 18.15 -0.56
C ASP A 87 2.69 17.64 0.73
N LEU A 88 3.30 16.69 1.46
CA LEU A 88 2.87 16.26 2.80
C LEU A 88 3.38 17.19 3.93
N GLY A 89 4.22 18.19 3.63
CA GLY A 89 4.80 19.10 4.62
C GLY A 89 5.85 18.47 5.53
N LEU A 90 6.48 17.36 5.09
CA LEU A 90 7.55 16.68 5.82
C LEU A 90 8.93 17.33 5.59
N ILE A 91 9.10 18.00 4.45
CA ILE A 91 10.25 18.84 4.10
C ILE A 91 9.79 20.23 3.73
N LYS A 92 10.70 21.22 3.79
CA LYS A 92 10.37 22.62 3.53
C LYS A 92 10.63 23.05 2.08
N ASP A 93 11.58 22.39 1.42
CA ASP A 93 12.02 22.72 0.07
C ASP A 93 12.32 21.44 -0.71
N SER A 94 12.06 21.50 -2.02
CA SER A 94 12.49 20.55 -3.04
C SER A 94 14.01 20.32 -3.13
N SER A 95 14.84 21.14 -2.47
CA SER A 95 16.29 20.87 -2.33
C SER A 95 16.61 19.87 -1.23
N GLU A 96 15.70 19.65 -0.28
CA GLU A 96 15.86 18.68 0.81
C GLU A 96 15.63 17.24 0.32
N ASP A 97 16.24 16.28 1.00
CA ASP A 97 15.98 14.87 0.74
C ASP A 97 14.67 14.43 1.42
N GLY A 98 13.68 14.05 0.61
CA GLY A 98 12.38 13.59 1.10
C GLY A 98 12.38 12.17 1.65
N LEU A 99 13.38 11.34 1.31
CA LEU A 99 13.39 9.92 1.67
C LEU A 99 13.53 9.71 3.19
N GLY A 100 14.41 10.48 3.84
CA GLY A 100 14.61 10.40 5.28
C GLY A 100 13.32 10.68 6.08
N PRO A 101 12.67 11.84 5.90
CA PRO A 101 11.41 12.16 6.56
C PRO A 101 10.27 11.19 6.24
N LEU A 102 10.14 10.73 4.99
CA LEU A 102 9.13 9.73 4.62
C LEU A 102 9.37 8.40 5.36
N ASN A 103 10.59 7.90 5.39
CA ASN A 103 10.93 6.70 6.14
C ASN A 103 10.70 6.89 7.66
N GLY A 104 11.04 8.07 8.19
CA GLY A 104 10.76 8.45 9.58
C GLY A 104 9.26 8.42 9.92
N ALA A 105 8.40 8.80 8.98
CA ALA A 105 6.95 8.68 9.11
C ALA A 105 6.43 7.23 8.94
N GLY A 106 7.27 6.32 8.43
CA GLY A 106 6.89 4.95 8.06
C GLY A 106 6.24 4.86 6.67
N ILE A 107 6.48 5.85 5.81
CA ILE A 107 5.98 5.93 4.44
C ILE A 107 7.09 5.42 3.51
N GLN A 108 7.03 4.14 3.19
CA GLN A 108 7.91 3.52 2.22
C GLN A 108 7.18 2.36 1.53
N PRO A 109 7.51 2.08 0.26
CA PRO A 109 7.01 0.88 -0.42
C PRO A 109 7.56 -0.39 0.24
N ALA A 110 6.94 -1.55 -0.01
CA ALA A 110 7.32 -2.80 0.66
C ALA A 110 8.78 -3.21 0.37
N GLY A 111 9.26 -2.92 -0.85
CA GLY A 111 10.65 -3.15 -1.27
C GLY A 111 11.66 -2.10 -0.78
N GLY A 112 11.21 -1.00 -0.19
CA GLY A 112 12.03 0.20 0.02
C GLY A 112 12.14 1.04 -1.25
N TRP A 113 12.70 2.24 -1.11
CA TRP A 113 12.80 3.22 -2.19
C TRP A 113 13.95 2.88 -3.15
N GLU A 114 13.65 2.66 -4.42
CA GLU A 114 14.63 2.50 -5.50
C GLU A 114 14.75 3.80 -6.28
N VAL A 115 15.51 4.72 -5.71
CA VAL A 115 15.59 6.15 -6.07
C VAL A 115 15.81 6.45 -7.57
N SER A 116 16.46 5.54 -8.29
CA SER A 116 16.77 5.69 -9.72
C SER A 116 15.79 4.96 -10.64
N ASP A 117 14.96 4.08 -10.09
CA ASP A 117 14.03 3.26 -10.86
C ASP A 117 12.81 4.09 -11.27
N PRO A 118 12.19 3.79 -12.42
CA PRO A 118 11.00 4.48 -12.87
C PRO A 118 9.83 4.22 -11.91
N LEU A 119 9.01 5.24 -11.66
CA LEU A 119 7.83 5.09 -10.82
C LEU A 119 6.83 4.10 -11.45
N THR A 120 6.51 3.02 -10.73
CA THR A 120 5.54 2.01 -11.14
C THR A 120 4.21 2.17 -10.39
N SER A 121 3.12 1.63 -10.92
CA SER A 121 1.81 1.65 -10.24
C SER A 121 1.82 0.85 -8.93
N GLU A 122 2.57 -0.26 -8.88
CA GLU A 122 2.73 -1.09 -7.68
C GLU A 122 3.32 -0.28 -6.52
N VAL A 123 4.39 0.48 -6.78
CA VAL A 123 5.01 1.37 -5.78
C VAL A 123 4.04 2.43 -5.30
N VAL A 124 3.22 3.00 -6.20
CA VAL A 124 2.20 3.99 -5.81
C VAL A 124 1.15 3.38 -4.88
N TYR A 125 0.70 2.15 -5.14
CA TYR A 125 -0.26 1.46 -4.26
C TYR A 125 0.32 1.15 -2.88
N ASP A 126 1.58 0.70 -2.82
CA ASP A 126 2.26 0.48 -1.56
C ASP A 126 2.40 1.78 -0.75
N VAL A 127 2.78 2.88 -1.42
CA VAL A 127 2.91 4.19 -0.79
C VAL A 127 1.55 4.71 -0.31
N LEU A 128 0.47 4.52 -1.07
CA LEU A 128 -0.90 4.84 -0.62
C LEU A 128 -1.24 4.12 0.69
N ALA A 129 -1.00 2.80 0.75
CA ALA A 129 -1.25 2.01 1.95
C ALA A 129 -0.36 2.45 3.13
N ALA A 130 0.89 2.85 2.87
CA ALA A 130 1.79 3.35 3.90
C ALA A 130 1.39 4.74 4.42
N VAL A 131 0.99 5.66 3.53
CA VAL A 131 0.50 7.01 3.87
C VAL A 131 -0.76 6.95 4.70
N ARG A 132 -1.72 6.10 4.32
CA ARG A 132 -2.95 5.89 5.09
C ARG A 132 -2.64 5.44 6.52
N ARG A 133 -1.78 4.43 6.68
CA ARG A 133 -1.33 3.94 8.00
C ARG A 133 -0.62 5.03 8.81
N ALA A 134 0.20 5.88 8.16
CA ALA A 134 0.88 6.98 8.83
C ALA A 134 -0.11 8.08 9.30
N ALA A 135 -1.13 8.38 8.50
CA ALA A 135 -2.19 9.31 8.86
C ALA A 135 -3.07 8.77 10.01
N ASP A 136 -3.49 7.51 9.93
CA ASP A 136 -4.26 6.85 10.99
C ASP A 136 -3.48 6.79 12.32
N ALA A 137 -2.16 6.67 12.23
CA ALA A 137 -1.24 6.73 13.37
C ALA A 137 -0.90 8.16 13.84
N GLN A 138 -1.57 9.19 13.30
CA GLN A 138 -1.36 10.61 13.61
C GLN A 138 0.09 11.09 13.43
N ARG A 139 0.84 10.47 12.51
CA ARG A 139 2.20 10.90 12.14
C ARG A 139 2.21 11.99 11.07
N LEU A 140 1.07 12.18 10.41
CA LEU A 140 0.83 13.23 9.44
C LEU A 140 -0.15 14.25 10.02
N THR A 141 -0.02 15.50 9.59
CA THR A 141 -0.97 16.57 9.92
C THR A 141 -2.28 16.46 9.14
N LEU A 142 -2.25 15.80 7.99
CA LEU A 142 -3.40 15.54 7.13
C LEU A 142 -4.20 14.32 7.60
N SER A 143 -5.50 14.31 7.29
CA SER A 143 -6.33 13.10 7.40
C SER A 143 -5.91 12.04 6.38
N ALA A 144 -6.33 10.79 6.59
CA ALA A 144 -6.08 9.69 5.66
C ALA A 144 -6.52 10.02 4.23
N ASP A 145 -7.77 10.49 4.05
CA ASP A 145 -8.31 10.86 2.73
C ASP A 145 -7.53 12.01 2.08
N GLY A 146 -7.15 13.02 2.87
CA GLY A 146 -6.37 14.15 2.38
C GLY A 146 -4.96 13.72 1.94
N ALA A 147 -4.32 12.86 2.71
CA ALA A 147 -2.99 12.35 2.40
C ALA A 147 -3.02 11.42 1.17
N GLU A 148 -4.06 10.57 1.01
CA GLU A 148 -4.26 9.77 -0.21
C GLU A 148 -4.46 10.65 -1.45
N ALA A 149 -5.22 11.73 -1.34
CA ALA A 149 -5.44 12.67 -2.44
C ALA A 149 -4.12 13.31 -2.91
N VAL A 150 -3.26 13.69 -1.96
CA VAL A 150 -1.91 14.21 -2.27
C VAL A 150 -1.08 13.18 -3.02
N VAL A 151 -1.05 11.91 -2.56
CA VAL A 151 -0.30 10.85 -3.24
C VAL A 151 -0.77 10.68 -4.69
N LYS A 152 -2.09 10.62 -4.92
CA LYS A 152 -2.66 10.48 -6.27
C LYS A 152 -2.33 11.67 -7.16
N GLN A 153 -2.40 12.88 -6.63
CA GLN A 153 -2.03 14.10 -7.35
C GLN A 153 -0.54 14.10 -7.75
N VAL A 154 0.35 13.74 -6.83
CA VAL A 154 1.79 13.65 -7.10
C VAL A 154 2.09 12.55 -8.12
N ALA A 155 1.46 11.38 -7.99
CA ALA A 155 1.61 10.27 -8.91
C ALA A 155 1.16 10.66 -10.33
N ALA A 156 0.02 11.34 -10.47
CA ALA A 156 -0.49 11.80 -11.77
C ALA A 156 0.43 12.82 -12.45
N ALA A 157 1.24 13.56 -11.70
CA ALA A 157 2.20 14.52 -12.24
C ALA A 157 3.51 13.87 -12.73
N ILE A 158 3.86 12.69 -12.21
CA ILE A 158 5.16 12.03 -12.46
C ILE A 158 5.03 10.82 -13.38
N LEU A 159 3.96 10.05 -13.22
CA LEU A 159 3.67 8.94 -14.12
C LEU A 159 3.49 9.49 -15.53
N PRO A 160 4.13 8.88 -16.54
CA PRO A 160 3.83 9.24 -17.92
C PRO A 160 2.32 9.08 -18.14
N PRO A 161 1.68 9.95 -18.94
CA PRO A 161 0.30 9.73 -19.32
C PRO A 161 0.21 8.31 -19.85
N ALA A 162 -0.69 7.50 -19.27
CA ALA A 162 -0.91 6.13 -19.72
C ALA A 162 -0.95 6.18 -21.26
N PRO A 163 -0.20 5.32 -21.96
CA PRO A 163 -0.17 5.35 -23.41
C PRO A 163 -1.64 5.39 -23.81
N VAL A 164 -2.05 6.49 -24.45
CA VAL A 164 -3.41 6.63 -24.91
C VAL A 164 -3.55 5.41 -25.80
N VAL A 165 -4.23 4.38 -25.28
CA VAL A 165 -4.71 3.28 -26.08
C VAL A 165 -5.59 4.05 -27.02
N ARG A 166 -5.03 4.41 -28.17
CA ARG A 166 -5.80 4.92 -29.29
C ARG A 166 -6.74 3.78 -29.47
N GLU A 167 -7.94 3.97 -28.92
CA GLU A 167 -9.07 3.08 -29.06
C GLU A 167 -9.03 2.74 -30.52
N GLN A 168 -8.55 1.53 -30.80
CA GLN A 168 -8.01 1.17 -32.09
C GLN A 168 -9.22 1.30 -32.98
N GLU A 169 -9.31 2.45 -33.68
CA GLU A 169 -10.53 2.95 -34.32
C GLU A 169 -11.15 1.74 -34.95
N PRO A 170 -12.32 1.27 -34.45
CA PRO A 170 -12.77 -0.10 -34.60
C PRO A 170 -12.50 -0.45 -36.04
N GLN A 171 -11.48 -1.27 -36.29
CA GLN A 171 -10.97 -1.41 -37.65
C GLN A 171 -12.20 -1.72 -38.45
N GLU A 172 -12.66 -0.77 -39.29
CA GLU A 172 -13.89 -0.93 -40.05
C GLU A 172 -13.75 -2.32 -40.62
N PRO A 173 -14.67 -3.25 -40.28
CA PRO A 173 -14.46 -4.66 -40.51
C PRO A 173 -13.98 -4.73 -41.94
N GLN A 174 -12.68 -5.01 -42.12
CA GLN A 174 -12.15 -5.06 -43.47
C GLN A 174 -13.03 -6.14 -44.07
N VAL A 175 -13.85 -5.75 -45.04
CA VAL A 175 -14.67 -6.68 -45.77
C VAL A 175 -13.62 -7.56 -46.41
N ILE A 176 -13.30 -8.65 -45.73
CA ILE A 176 -12.63 -9.79 -46.31
C ILE A 176 -13.68 -10.19 -47.34
N ILE A 177 -13.52 -9.66 -48.55
CA ILE A 177 -14.12 -10.26 -49.71
C ILE A 177 -13.51 -11.65 -49.66
N TYR A 178 -14.29 -12.60 -49.13
CA TYR A 178 -14.03 -14.00 -49.29
C TYR A 178 -14.15 -14.23 -50.79
N GLU A 179 -13.05 -13.99 -51.50
CA GLU A 179 -12.87 -14.56 -52.82
C GLU A 179 -13.00 -16.06 -52.59
N ALA A 180 -14.16 -16.59 -52.98
CA ALA A 180 -14.52 -17.97 -52.73
C ALA A 180 -13.32 -18.81 -53.18
N PRO A 181 -12.69 -19.61 -52.29
CA PRO A 181 -11.58 -20.44 -52.70
C PRO A 181 -12.07 -21.24 -53.89
N GLN A 182 -11.36 -21.16 -55.02
CA GLN A 182 -11.70 -21.99 -56.17
C GLN A 182 -11.80 -23.42 -55.65
N GLN A 183 -13.00 -23.97 -55.72
CA GLN A 183 -13.26 -25.34 -55.29
C GLN A 183 -12.47 -26.25 -56.23
N ILE A 184 -11.24 -26.57 -55.83
CA ILE A 184 -10.55 -27.73 -56.37
C ILE A 184 -11.32 -28.90 -55.79
N ILE A 185 -12.15 -29.51 -56.64
CA ILE A 185 -12.83 -30.78 -56.35
C ILE A 185 -11.72 -31.82 -56.24
N GLU A 186 -11.15 -31.96 -55.05
CA GLU A 186 -10.28 -33.06 -54.73
C GLU A 186 -11.18 -34.27 -54.47
N VAL A 187 -11.20 -35.17 -55.45
CA VAL A 187 -11.92 -36.45 -55.37
C VAL A 187 -11.26 -37.27 -54.26
N GLU A 188 -11.79 -37.12 -53.05
CA GLU A 188 -11.37 -37.88 -51.88
C GLU A 188 -11.64 -39.37 -52.14
N ARG A 189 -10.60 -40.09 -52.51
CA ARG A 189 -10.63 -41.55 -52.59
C ARG A 189 -10.72 -42.07 -51.17
N GLU A 190 -11.95 -42.37 -50.78
CA GLU A 190 -12.38 -43.08 -49.58
C GLU A 190 -11.39 -44.24 -49.29
N ARG A 191 -10.47 -44.01 -48.34
CA ARG A 191 -9.56 -45.04 -47.87
C ARG A 191 -10.34 -45.94 -46.93
N TYR A 192 -10.71 -47.10 -47.46
CA TYR A 192 -11.23 -48.25 -46.76
C TYR A 192 -10.30 -48.61 -45.58
N TYR A 193 -10.76 -48.36 -44.35
CA TYR A 193 -10.06 -48.78 -43.14
C TYR A 193 -10.46 -50.21 -42.78
N ASP A 194 -9.47 -51.09 -42.73
CA ASP A 194 -9.58 -52.46 -42.24
C ASP A 194 -9.56 -52.44 -40.69
N PRO A 195 -10.59 -52.92 -39.99
CA PRO A 195 -10.68 -52.81 -38.54
C PRO A 195 -9.68 -53.76 -37.86
N VAL A 196 -8.53 -53.23 -37.43
CA VAL A 196 -7.58 -53.96 -36.59
C VAL A 196 -8.14 -54.03 -35.16
N TYR A 197 -8.46 -55.25 -34.73
CA TYR A 197 -8.98 -55.57 -33.40
C TYR A 197 -7.87 -55.36 -32.35
N VAL A 198 -7.99 -54.31 -31.54
CA VAL A 198 -7.09 -54.08 -30.40
C VAL A 198 -7.70 -54.72 -29.14
N PRO A 199 -7.07 -55.74 -28.54
CA PRO A 199 -7.58 -56.36 -27.32
C PRO A 199 -7.46 -55.39 -26.14
N VAL A 200 -8.60 -55.12 -25.50
CA VAL A 200 -8.72 -54.29 -24.31
C VAL A 200 -8.17 -55.05 -23.10
N PRO A 201 -7.17 -54.53 -22.36
CA PRO A 201 -6.72 -55.15 -21.13
C PRO A 201 -7.77 -54.99 -20.02
N VAL A 202 -8.13 -56.11 -19.41
CA VAL A 202 -9.02 -56.20 -18.23
C VAL A 202 -8.29 -55.65 -17.01
N ILE A 203 -8.76 -54.51 -16.48
CA ILE A 203 -8.26 -53.95 -15.23
C ILE A 203 -8.93 -54.69 -14.06
N GLN A 204 -8.16 -55.52 -13.35
CA GLN A 204 -8.56 -56.13 -12.08
C GLN A 204 -8.76 -55.05 -11.01
N SER A 205 -10.02 -54.81 -10.64
CA SER A 205 -10.41 -53.96 -9.51
C SER A 205 -10.05 -54.63 -8.18
N GLY A 206 -8.87 -54.28 -7.64
CA GLY A 206 -8.48 -54.64 -6.28
C GLY A 206 -9.25 -53.82 -5.23
N HIS A 207 -10.29 -54.40 -4.66
CA HIS A 207 -10.95 -53.91 -3.45
C HIS A 207 -9.95 -53.81 -2.29
N ARG A 208 -9.66 -52.59 -1.84
CA ARG A 208 -9.04 -52.35 -0.53
C ARG A 208 -10.07 -51.74 0.40
N HIS A 209 -10.54 -52.56 1.34
CA HIS A 209 -11.27 -52.12 2.53
C HIS A 209 -10.41 -51.14 3.33
N ARG A 210 -10.78 -49.86 3.34
CA ARG A 210 -10.23 -48.89 4.28
C ARG A 210 -11.20 -48.74 5.45
N ARG A 211 -10.79 -49.28 6.60
CA ARG A 211 -11.52 -49.28 7.87
C ARG A 211 -11.90 -47.85 8.28
N HIS A 212 -13.19 -47.66 8.54
CA HIS A 212 -13.72 -46.54 9.31
C HIS A 212 -13.02 -46.48 10.67
N ARG A 213 -12.31 -45.38 10.95
CA ARG A 213 -12.02 -44.96 12.32
C ARG A 213 -13.02 -43.86 12.67
N HIS A 214 -13.99 -44.22 13.50
CA HIS A 214 -14.74 -43.27 14.32
C HIS A 214 -13.73 -42.46 15.15
N ARG A 215 -13.76 -41.14 14.99
CA ARG A 215 -13.23 -40.23 16.01
C ARG A 215 -14.38 -39.35 16.47
N ASN A 216 -15.03 -39.83 17.53
CA ASN A 216 -15.73 -38.99 18.49
C ASN A 216 -14.84 -37.83 18.88
N ARG A 217 -15.33 -36.61 18.73
CA ARG A 217 -15.03 -35.54 19.68
C ARG A 217 -16.14 -34.48 19.65
N ASP A 218 -17.06 -34.67 20.57
CA ASP A 218 -17.58 -33.66 21.50
C ASP A 218 -18.00 -32.32 20.89
N ARG A 219 -19.28 -32.33 20.47
CA ARG A 219 -20.13 -31.14 20.50
C ARG A 219 -20.30 -30.73 21.97
N HIS A 220 -19.88 -29.51 22.30
CA HIS A 220 -20.48 -28.78 23.41
C HIS A 220 -21.61 -27.94 22.82
N ASN A 221 -22.83 -28.31 23.20
CA ASN A 221 -23.99 -27.45 23.14
C ASN A 221 -23.78 -26.32 24.16
N ASP A 222 -23.96 -25.08 23.73
CA ASP A 222 -24.47 -24.03 24.62
C ASP A 222 -25.71 -23.46 23.93
N ASP A 223 -26.84 -24.09 24.25
CA ASP A 223 -28.18 -23.58 24.01
C ASP A 223 -28.46 -22.53 25.09
N GLY A 224 -28.44 -21.25 24.69
CA GLY A 224 -28.86 -20.11 25.50
C GLY A 224 -30.03 -19.38 24.84
N ASP A 225 -31.20 -20.03 24.84
CA ASP A 225 -32.47 -19.46 24.42
C ASP A 225 -33.13 -18.77 25.62
N VAL A 226 -33.12 -17.44 25.68
CA VAL A 226 -33.99 -16.65 26.58
C VAL A 226 -34.40 -15.33 25.90
N SER A 227 -35.60 -15.35 25.33
CA SER A 227 -36.65 -14.31 25.44
C SER A 227 -36.38 -12.90 24.91
N THR A 228 -36.98 -12.61 23.75
CA THR A 228 -37.56 -11.29 23.45
C THR A 228 -38.60 -10.86 24.50
N PRO A 229 -38.76 -9.54 24.73
CA PRO A 229 -40.10 -8.99 24.53
C PRO A 229 -40.12 -7.69 23.71
N ARG A 230 -41.24 -7.56 22.99
CA ARG A 230 -41.74 -6.35 22.33
C ARG A 230 -41.74 -5.14 23.27
N GLY A 231 -41.49 -3.95 22.70
CA GLY A 231 -41.53 -2.66 23.39
C GLY A 231 -42.90 -2.25 23.94
N PRO A 232 -42.95 -1.10 24.62
CA PRO A 232 -43.71 0.02 24.03
C PRO A 232 -43.05 1.41 24.23
N THR A 233 -43.33 2.29 23.27
CA THR A 233 -43.65 3.73 23.38
C THR A 233 -43.30 4.48 24.67
N GLY A 234 -42.53 5.58 24.56
CA GLY A 234 -42.52 6.65 25.56
C GLY A 234 -41.29 7.56 25.56
N PRO A 235 -41.42 8.90 25.48
CA PRO A 235 -40.30 9.84 25.36
C PRO A 235 -39.87 10.40 26.72
N HIS A 236 -38.57 10.37 27.04
CA HIS A 236 -38.02 11.17 28.13
C HIS A 236 -36.66 11.75 27.74
N THR A 237 -36.69 13.07 27.55
CA THR A 237 -35.57 13.97 27.67
C THR A 237 -35.06 13.97 29.11
N THR A 238 -33.80 13.66 29.35
CA THR A 238 -33.08 14.13 30.54
C THR A 238 -31.60 14.20 30.23
N GLY A 239 -31.08 15.43 30.31
CA GLY A 239 -29.68 15.76 30.11
C GLY A 239 -28.77 14.99 31.06
N TRP A 240 -27.65 14.55 30.52
CA TRP A 240 -26.50 14.12 31.29
C TRP A 240 -25.35 15.05 30.99
N ASP A 241 -24.98 15.77 32.04
CA ASP A 241 -23.89 16.72 32.12
C ASP A 241 -22.55 16.12 31.69
N LYS A 242 -21.82 16.87 30.88
CA LYS A 242 -20.39 16.64 30.62
C LYS A 242 -19.61 16.97 31.90
N PRO A 243 -18.76 16.08 32.43
CA PRO A 243 -17.76 16.50 33.41
C PRO A 243 -16.59 17.17 32.68
N THR A 244 -16.46 18.48 32.85
CA THR A 244 -15.22 19.24 32.59
C THR A 244 -14.06 18.71 33.46
N PRO A 245 -12.85 18.49 32.92
CA PRO A 245 -11.68 18.28 33.74
C PRO A 245 -11.24 19.62 34.37
N ARG A 246 -11.30 19.64 35.70
CA ARG A 246 -10.93 20.75 36.56
C ARG A 246 -9.40 20.84 36.67
N ASN A 247 -8.91 21.99 36.27
CA ASN A 247 -7.56 22.49 36.52
C ASN A 247 -7.26 22.52 38.04
N ARG A 248 -6.17 21.88 38.51
CA ARG A 248 -5.59 22.13 39.84
C ARG A 248 -4.10 21.72 39.95
N HIS A 249 -3.27 22.77 39.88
CA HIS A 249 -2.22 23.15 40.84
C HIS A 249 -0.95 22.30 40.94
N SER A 250 0.11 22.98 40.52
CA SER A 250 1.53 22.89 40.84
C SER A 250 1.90 22.37 42.23
N PRO A 251 3.01 21.62 42.34
CA PRO A 251 3.87 21.65 43.50
C PRO A 251 5.07 22.59 43.27
N SER A 252 5.25 23.50 44.22
CA SER A 252 6.41 24.34 44.44
C SER A 252 7.57 23.53 45.06
N GLY A 253 8.80 23.79 44.60
CA GLY A 253 10.05 23.30 45.20
C GLY A 253 11.28 23.68 44.34
N PRO A 254 12.49 23.77 44.91
CA PRO A 254 13.07 25.06 45.27
C PRO A 254 14.27 25.53 44.43
N HIS A 255 14.48 26.85 44.52
CA HIS A 255 15.66 27.67 44.23
C HIS A 255 16.94 26.96 43.75
N THR A 256 17.35 27.29 42.52
CA THR A 256 18.77 27.39 42.15
C THR A 256 19.00 28.72 41.43
N THR A 257 19.59 29.64 42.16
CA THR A 257 20.24 30.87 41.67
C THR A 257 21.50 30.52 40.90
N ASN A 258 21.62 30.92 39.62
CA ASN A 258 22.83 31.56 39.08
C ASN A 258 22.66 32.06 37.63
N PRO A 259 23.53 32.96 37.12
CA PRO A 259 23.12 34.28 36.68
C PRO A 259 23.24 34.48 35.17
N SER A 260 22.55 35.51 34.67
CA SER A 260 22.77 36.07 33.33
C SER A 260 24.22 36.52 33.13
N PRO A 261 24.66 36.54 31.87
CA PRO A 261 25.39 37.70 31.39
C PRO A 261 24.68 38.39 30.21
N PRO A 262 24.99 39.67 29.97
CA PRO A 262 24.21 40.57 29.13
C PRO A 262 24.75 40.61 27.70
N HIS A 263 24.09 41.45 26.91
CA HIS A 263 24.54 42.08 25.66
C HIS A 263 23.77 41.67 24.40
N ARG A 264 22.67 42.40 24.21
CA ARG A 264 22.32 43.08 22.95
C ARG A 264 23.58 43.61 22.25
N PRO A 265 23.57 43.58 20.91
CA PRO A 265 23.74 44.83 20.19
C PRO A 265 22.60 45.07 19.19
N THR A 266 21.94 46.19 19.42
CA THR A 266 21.33 47.04 18.40
C THR A 266 22.37 47.39 17.33
N HIS A 267 22.07 47.25 16.04
CA HIS A 267 22.40 48.24 14.98
C HIS A 267 21.87 47.79 13.60
N MET A 268 20.77 48.43 13.18
CA MET A 268 20.65 49.32 12.00
C MET A 268 20.81 48.80 10.54
N PRO A 269 20.26 49.55 9.56
CA PRO A 269 19.75 49.05 8.29
C PRO A 269 20.71 49.25 7.11
N PHE A 270 20.62 48.37 6.13
CA PHE A 270 21.14 48.51 4.77
C PHE A 270 20.09 47.88 3.85
N GLY A 271 19.68 48.43 2.72
CA GLY A 271 20.07 49.61 1.97
C GLY A 271 19.22 49.57 0.70
N ALA A 272 18.74 50.73 0.25
CA ALA A 272 18.07 50.86 -1.03
C ALA A 272 19.04 50.59 -2.19
N SER A 273 18.61 49.85 -3.20
CA SER A 273 19.10 49.87 -4.58
C SER A 273 17.93 49.34 -5.44
N HIS A 274 17.17 50.15 -6.19
CA HIS A 274 17.49 50.67 -7.55
C HIS A 274 18.10 49.55 -8.41
N MET A 275 17.58 49.07 -9.55
CA MET A 275 16.82 49.59 -10.71
C MET A 275 16.51 48.37 -11.64
N PRO A 276 16.16 48.49 -12.94
CA PRO A 276 15.02 49.15 -13.59
C PRO A 276 14.22 48.19 -14.51
N PHE A 277 13.17 48.77 -15.10
CA PHE A 277 12.39 48.32 -16.25
C PHE A 277 13.14 47.53 -17.33
N GLY A 278 12.52 46.44 -17.80
CA GLY A 278 12.83 45.75 -19.04
C GLY A 278 11.56 45.51 -19.85
N THR A 279 11.14 46.52 -20.61
CA THR A 279 10.09 46.43 -21.62
C THR A 279 10.66 45.72 -22.84
N ALA A 280 10.19 44.52 -23.17
CA ALA A 280 10.50 43.85 -24.43
C ALA A 280 9.19 43.42 -25.10
N GLY A 281 8.82 44.18 -26.14
CA GLY A 281 7.65 43.93 -26.96
C GLY A 281 7.76 42.61 -27.73
N ARG A 282 6.60 42.03 -28.06
CA ARG A 282 6.50 41.02 -29.09
C ARG A 282 5.40 41.41 -30.07
N ALA A 283 5.86 41.66 -31.29
CA ALA A 283 5.05 41.95 -32.46
C ALA A 283 4.13 40.77 -32.80
N THR A 284 2.87 41.08 -33.10
CA THR A 284 1.94 40.20 -33.82
C THR A 284 2.02 40.49 -35.32
N PRO A 285 2.06 39.47 -36.17
CA PRO A 285 2.02 39.65 -37.62
C PRO A 285 0.60 40.02 -38.11
N ARG A 286 0.58 40.83 -39.17
CA ARG A 286 -0.59 41.18 -39.98
C ARG A 286 -1.15 39.94 -40.70
N ARG A 287 -2.47 40.00 -40.94
CA ARG A 287 -3.26 39.14 -41.83
C ARG A 287 -2.72 39.09 -43.24
#